data_AF-A0A7S0EYI6-F1
#
_entry.id   AF-A0A7S0EYI6-F1
#
_cell.length_a   1.000
_cell.length_b   1.000
_cell.length_c   1.000
_cell.angle_alpha   90.00
_cell.angle_beta   90.00
_cell.angle_gamma   90.00
#
_symmetry.space_group_name_H-M   'P 1'
#
loop_
_entity.id
_entity.type
_entity.pdbx_description
1 polymer ?
#
loop_
_entity_poly.entity_id
_entity_poly.type
_entity_poly.pdbx_seq_one_letter_code
_entity_poly.pdbx_strand_id
1 'polypeptide(L)'
;AMAAALRRAAVASKEYLQSTKIPTFHFQDSLPRLPIPELKDTSNRFLESAKPLVTPQELNVTQKLLNEFVGGKGKQLQEAIVAREKKRYSSFITEPWFDMYLENRSPLPLNINPQLTLLDDPLLDKNDQASRAALLTWSSARFFRTLTEGHLIPDMFHTQKCLGGTGTGFFKFLNGKGGSSQFETVCAMTPRNYAFYAAYIYGTYPLDMSQYQNLFQSTRVPMPGKDKLVKYETSKHVVIQRGTEFWSLDILDDNGNVISADQILSAMQHILSTPVKYDDPSVGILTAMDRNEWATARSKLIESSSNAESLQTIDSAMFAICLEDHIPTDYVDQQNSFLHGSAKNRWFDKSFQMIIQPNGRAGINFEHSWGDGVAVLRYFNEIYDDSSKAPCPKPQTHPKGPRKLEFKISNEVQAIIDKAEKDFNNTRSSV
;
A
#
# COMPACT_ATOMS: atom_id res chain seq x y z
N ALA A 1 -32.24 6.30 12.81
CA ALA A 1 -31.53 7.05 11.74
C ALA A 1 -30.27 6.35 11.22
N MET A 2 -29.62 5.45 11.98
CA MET A 2 -28.40 4.73 11.58
C MET A 2 -28.65 3.49 10.68
N ALA A 3 -29.90 3.03 10.57
CA ALA A 3 -30.28 1.83 9.80
C ALA A 3 -30.49 2.08 8.29
N ALA A 4 -30.44 3.33 7.83
CA ALA A 4 -30.70 3.69 6.43
C ALA A 4 -29.42 3.74 5.56
N ALA A 5 -28.22 3.63 6.16
CA ALA A 5 -26.95 3.59 5.44
C ALA A 5 -26.56 2.16 4.97
N LEU A 6 -27.34 1.14 5.32
CA LEU A 6 -27.05 -0.28 5.06
C LEU A 6 -27.77 -0.89 3.84
N ARG A 7 -28.33 -0.08 2.94
CA ARG A 7 -29.03 -0.59 1.75
C ARG A 7 -28.58 0.11 0.47
N ARG A 8 -27.50 -0.42 -0.11
CA ARG A 8 -27.28 -0.70 -1.55
C ARG A 8 -25.82 -1.11 -1.78
N ALA A 9 -25.47 -2.31 -1.32
CA ALA A 9 -24.40 -3.07 -1.96
C ALA A 9 -25.11 -4.16 -2.76
N ALA A 10 -24.85 -4.25 -4.06
CA ALA A 10 -25.12 -5.48 -4.79
C ALA A 10 -24.48 -6.63 -3.99
N VAL A 11 -25.22 -7.70 -3.74
CA VAL A 11 -24.79 -8.80 -2.87
C VAL A 11 -23.41 -9.28 -3.35
N ALA A 12 -22.39 -9.00 -2.56
CA ALA A 12 -21.03 -9.49 -2.77
C ALA A 12 -21.09 -11.02 -2.89
N SER A 13 -20.46 -11.59 -3.91
CA SER A 13 -20.39 -13.04 -4.05
C SER A 13 -19.52 -13.64 -2.94
N LYS A 14 -19.50 -14.97 -2.82
CA LYS A 14 -18.52 -15.67 -1.96
C LYS A 14 -17.06 -15.35 -2.30
N GLU A 15 -16.78 -14.73 -3.46
CA GLU A 15 -15.43 -14.55 -3.99
C GLU A 15 -14.96 -13.09 -4.03
N TYR A 16 -15.87 -12.12 -4.16
CA TYR A 16 -15.54 -10.70 -4.26
C TYR A 16 -16.09 -9.91 -3.06
N LEU A 17 -15.41 -8.82 -2.67
CA LEU A 17 -15.90 -7.88 -1.64
C LEU A 17 -17.00 -6.99 -2.19
N GLN A 18 -16.89 -6.66 -3.47
CA GLN A 18 -17.73 -5.67 -4.13
C GLN A 18 -18.23 -6.20 -5.46
N SER A 19 -19.30 -5.58 -5.94
CA SER A 19 -19.81 -5.74 -7.29
C SER A 19 -20.26 -4.38 -7.78
N THR A 20 -19.80 -4.01 -8.97
CA THR A 20 -20.03 -2.70 -9.59
C THR A 20 -20.51 -2.89 -11.02
N LYS A 21 -21.40 -2.00 -11.48
CA LYS A 21 -21.76 -1.91 -12.91
C LYS A 21 -20.69 -1.18 -13.72
N ILE A 22 -19.94 -0.28 -13.08
CA ILE A 22 -18.88 0.49 -13.71
C ILE A 22 -17.56 -0.28 -13.52
N PRO A 23 -16.90 -0.77 -14.58
CA PRO A 23 -15.62 -1.47 -14.43
C PRO A 23 -14.60 -0.64 -13.64
N THR A 24 -13.79 -1.28 -12.79
CA THR A 24 -12.86 -0.59 -11.87
C THR A 24 -12.02 0.51 -12.52
N PHE A 25 -11.45 0.23 -13.69
CA PHE A 25 -10.57 1.17 -14.41
C PHE A 25 -11.27 1.95 -15.52
N HIS A 26 -12.60 2.07 -15.47
CA HIS A 26 -13.40 2.64 -16.56
C HIS A 26 -13.09 4.11 -16.86
N PHE A 27 -12.73 4.90 -15.84
CA PHE A 27 -12.48 6.34 -15.97
C PHE A 27 -11.03 6.69 -16.37
N GLN A 28 -10.10 5.73 -16.33
CA GLN A 28 -8.66 6.01 -16.42
C GLN A 28 -8.24 6.64 -17.76
N ASP A 29 -8.97 6.35 -18.85
CA ASP A 29 -8.65 6.84 -20.19
C ASP A 29 -9.10 8.30 -20.44
N SER A 30 -9.94 8.84 -19.56
CA SER A 30 -10.52 10.19 -19.68
C SER A 30 -10.22 11.10 -18.49
N LEU A 31 -9.31 10.69 -17.59
CA LEU A 31 -8.85 11.55 -16.51
C LEU A 31 -8.21 12.84 -17.07
N PRO A 32 -8.50 14.00 -16.47
CA PRO A 32 -7.88 15.25 -16.87
C PRO A 32 -6.39 15.21 -16.55
N ARG A 33 -5.59 15.83 -17.41
CA ARG A 33 -4.14 15.96 -17.18
C ARG A 33 -3.87 16.87 -15.98
N LEU A 34 -2.87 16.52 -15.18
CA LEU A 34 -2.40 17.39 -14.10
C LEU A 34 -1.87 18.70 -14.69
N PRO A 35 -2.43 19.87 -14.35
CA PRO A 35 -1.98 21.13 -14.91
C PRO A 35 -0.59 21.49 -14.37
N ILE A 36 0.25 22.04 -15.24
CA ILE A 36 1.50 22.70 -14.84
C ILE A 36 1.13 24.14 -14.47
N PRO A 37 1.35 24.59 -13.22
CA PRO A 37 1.04 25.96 -12.83
C PRO A 37 1.91 26.99 -13.56
N GLU A 38 1.40 28.21 -13.71
CA GLU A 38 2.19 29.32 -14.23
C GLU A 38 3.40 29.60 -13.32
N LEU A 39 4.55 29.88 -13.95
CA LEU A 39 5.80 30.08 -13.22
C LEU A 39 5.70 31.23 -12.21
N LYS A 40 5.06 32.34 -12.61
CA LYS A 40 4.85 33.51 -11.75
C LYS A 40 3.98 33.19 -10.53
N ASP A 41 2.92 32.40 -10.73
CA ASP A 41 2.02 32.00 -9.64
C ASP A 41 2.73 31.09 -8.65
N THR A 42 3.55 30.14 -9.14
CA THR A 42 4.39 29.28 -8.31
C THR A 42 5.39 30.10 -7.50
N SER A 43 6.09 31.07 -8.12
CA SER A 43 7.05 31.94 -7.42
C SER A 43 6.38 32.80 -6.35
N ASN A 44 5.20 33.35 -6.61
CA ASN A 44 4.44 34.11 -5.63
C ASN A 44 4.04 33.23 -4.44
N ARG A 45 3.48 32.04 -4.69
CA ARG A 45 3.10 31.10 -3.63
C ARG A 45 4.30 30.67 -2.80
N PHE A 46 5.45 30.41 -3.43
CA PHE A 46 6.69 30.08 -2.74
C PHE A 46 7.12 31.22 -1.81
N LEU A 47 7.10 32.48 -2.28
CA LEU A 47 7.45 33.61 -1.44
C LEU A 47 6.48 33.78 -0.25
N GLU A 48 5.17 33.67 -0.48
CA GLU A 48 4.18 33.71 0.60
C GLU A 48 4.45 32.61 1.64
N SER A 49 4.83 31.41 1.21
CA SER A 49 5.18 30.31 2.12
C SER A 49 6.49 30.52 2.88
N ALA A 50 7.43 31.28 2.30
CA ALA A 50 8.72 31.58 2.92
C ALA A 50 8.63 32.71 3.97
N LYS A 51 7.72 33.68 3.79
CA LYS A 51 7.52 34.84 4.68
C LYS A 51 7.54 34.52 6.18
N PRO A 52 6.82 33.50 6.70
CA PRO A 52 6.83 33.20 8.13
C PRO A 52 8.08 32.44 8.61
N LEU A 53 8.96 32.00 7.72
CA LEU A 53 10.10 31.12 8.03
C LEU A 53 11.45 31.85 8.05
N VAL A 54 11.53 33.06 7.48
CA VAL A 54 12.79 33.77 7.25
C VAL A 54 12.73 35.22 7.72
N THR A 55 13.89 35.82 7.94
CA THR A 55 13.99 37.25 8.29
C THR A 55 13.59 38.15 7.10
N PRO A 56 13.18 39.42 7.35
CA PRO A 56 12.88 40.36 6.28
C PRO A 56 14.02 40.56 5.27
N GLN A 57 15.27 40.48 5.73
CA GLN A 57 16.46 40.59 4.90
C GLN A 57 16.60 39.39 3.96
N GLU A 58 16.48 38.17 4.48
CA GLU A 58 16.50 36.93 3.70
C GLU A 58 15.35 36.85 2.71
N LEU A 59 14.16 37.31 3.11
CA LEU A 59 13.00 37.38 2.23
C LEU A 59 13.25 38.32 1.04
N ASN A 60 13.86 39.48 1.27
CA ASN A 60 14.21 40.42 0.20
C ASN A 60 15.23 39.82 -0.77
N VAL A 61 16.25 39.12 -0.25
CA VAL A 61 17.21 38.37 -1.08
C VAL A 61 16.49 37.31 -1.91
N THR A 62 15.62 36.52 -1.27
CA THR A 62 14.83 35.47 -1.92
C THR A 62 13.95 36.03 -3.03
N GLN A 63 13.25 37.15 -2.78
CA GLN A 63 12.43 37.83 -3.76
C GLN A 63 13.22 38.29 -4.99
N LYS A 64 14.43 38.83 -4.80
CA LYS A 64 15.32 39.24 -5.90
C LYS A 64 15.71 38.03 -6.75
N LEU A 65 16.17 36.95 -6.11
CA LEU A 65 16.55 35.71 -6.80
C LEU A 65 15.39 35.10 -7.59
N LEU A 66 14.16 35.12 -7.03
CA LEU A 66 12.98 34.65 -7.74
C LEU A 66 12.66 35.50 -8.96
N ASN A 67 12.78 36.83 -8.87
CA ASN A 67 12.53 37.71 -10.01
C ASN A 67 13.53 37.45 -11.15
N GLU A 68 14.81 37.26 -10.81
CA GLU A 68 15.85 36.87 -11.76
C GLU A 68 15.57 35.48 -12.37
N PHE A 69 15.14 34.52 -11.55
CA PHE A 69 14.80 33.18 -12.01
C PHE A 69 13.61 33.18 -12.98
N VAL A 70 12.53 33.89 -12.65
CA VAL A 70 11.33 34.02 -13.48
C VAL A 70 11.65 34.69 -14.82
N GLY A 71 12.48 35.73 -14.81
CA GLY A 71 12.91 36.44 -16.02
C GLY A 71 14.00 35.73 -16.84
N GLY A 72 14.72 34.78 -16.23
CA GLY A 72 15.87 34.10 -16.83
C GLY A 72 15.66 32.61 -17.02
N LYS A 73 16.44 31.80 -16.29
CA LYS A 73 16.52 30.35 -16.48
C LYS A 73 15.21 29.62 -16.17
N GLY A 74 14.40 30.13 -15.24
CA GLY A 74 13.11 29.54 -14.88
C GLY A 74 12.14 29.48 -16.06
N LYS A 75 12.12 30.51 -16.92
CA LYS A 75 11.32 30.51 -18.14
C LYS A 75 11.70 29.37 -19.09
N GLN A 76 13.00 29.15 -19.30
CA GLN A 76 13.51 28.08 -20.16
C GLN A 76 13.14 26.69 -19.60
N LEU A 77 13.22 26.53 -18.28
CA LEU A 77 12.82 25.29 -17.58
C LEU A 77 11.30 25.04 -17.67
N GLN A 78 10.49 26.08 -17.52
CA GLN A 78 9.03 26.02 -17.68
C GLN A 78 8.65 25.60 -19.11
N GLU A 79 9.28 26.19 -20.12
CA GLU A 79 9.05 25.82 -21.52
C GLU A 79 9.44 24.36 -21.78
N ALA A 80 10.56 23.90 -21.22
CA ALA A 80 11.03 22.53 -21.35
C ALA A 80 10.06 21.52 -20.71
N ILE A 81 9.55 21.79 -19.49
CA ILE A 81 8.62 20.87 -18.82
C ILE A 81 7.27 20.81 -19.55
N VAL A 82 6.76 21.95 -20.04
CA VAL A 82 5.55 22.00 -20.87
C VAL A 82 5.74 21.25 -22.19
N ALA A 83 6.88 21.40 -22.85
CA ALA A 83 7.19 20.69 -24.08
C ALA A 83 7.35 19.18 -23.89
N ARG A 84 7.96 18.75 -22.77
CA ARG A 84 8.04 17.33 -22.36
C ARG A 84 6.66 16.75 -22.12
N GLU A 85 5.80 17.48 -21.41
CA GLU A 85 4.48 17.02 -21.00
C GLU A 85 3.55 16.82 -22.21
N LYS A 86 3.59 17.71 -23.22
CA LYS A 86 2.80 17.56 -24.46
C LYS A 86 2.99 16.22 -25.18
N LYS A 87 4.11 15.51 -24.97
CA LYS A 87 4.47 14.27 -25.67
C LYS A 87 4.18 12.98 -24.90
N ARG A 88 3.63 13.05 -23.68
CA ARG A 88 3.48 11.89 -22.79
C ARG A 88 2.04 11.69 -22.33
N TYR A 89 1.67 10.43 -22.12
CA TYR A 89 0.44 10.01 -21.45
C TYR A 89 0.76 9.67 -19.98
N SER A 90 1.12 10.69 -19.20
CA SER A 90 1.49 10.65 -17.78
C SER A 90 1.37 12.08 -17.23
N SER A 91 1.58 12.28 -15.92
CA SER A 91 1.83 13.61 -15.35
C SER A 91 3.31 13.97 -15.35
N PHE A 92 3.62 15.27 -15.33
CA PHE A 92 4.99 15.80 -15.33
C PHE A 92 5.78 15.41 -14.07
N ILE A 93 5.09 15.15 -12.96
CA ILE A 93 5.68 14.92 -11.64
C ILE A 93 5.91 13.44 -11.34
N THR A 94 5.18 12.53 -12.01
CA THR A 94 5.20 11.09 -11.71
C THR A 94 6.62 10.51 -11.70
N GLU A 95 7.38 10.63 -12.78
CA GLU A 95 8.73 10.07 -12.88
C GLU A 95 9.72 10.72 -11.88
N PRO A 96 9.84 12.06 -11.78
CA PRO A 96 10.68 12.68 -10.76
C PRO A 96 10.32 12.28 -9.32
N TRP A 97 9.04 12.06 -9.02
CA TRP A 97 8.58 11.68 -7.69
C TRP A 97 8.99 10.24 -7.35
N PHE A 98 8.76 9.29 -8.27
CA PHE A 98 9.27 7.92 -8.12
C PHE A 98 10.79 7.89 -7.98
N ASP A 99 11.50 8.65 -8.82
CA ASP A 99 12.95 8.72 -8.80
C ASP A 99 13.49 9.24 -7.47
N MET A 100 12.86 10.29 -6.90
CA MET A 100 13.23 10.82 -5.59
C MET A 100 13.20 9.75 -4.48
N TYR A 101 12.15 8.92 -4.43
CA TYR A 101 12.06 7.84 -3.43
C TYR A 101 12.96 6.65 -3.75
N LEU A 102 13.06 6.27 -5.03
CA LEU A 102 13.83 5.12 -5.48
C LEU A 102 15.33 5.39 -5.53
N GLU A 103 15.78 6.64 -5.52
CA GLU A 103 17.19 7.05 -5.41
C GLU A 103 17.58 7.43 -3.97
N ASN A 104 16.61 7.69 -3.08
CA ASN A 104 16.89 7.88 -1.66
C ASN A 104 17.54 6.62 -1.06
N ARG A 105 18.71 6.77 -0.43
CA ARG A 105 19.50 5.67 0.15
C ARG A 105 19.26 5.46 1.65
N SER A 106 18.53 6.36 2.31
CA SER A 106 18.17 6.18 3.72
C SER A 106 17.41 4.87 3.97
N PRO A 107 17.57 4.25 5.15
CA PRO A 107 16.74 3.12 5.57
C PRO A 107 15.25 3.38 5.41
N LEU A 108 14.50 2.37 4.99
CA LEU A 108 13.04 2.48 4.82
C LEU A 108 12.27 2.72 6.14
N PRO A 109 12.49 1.96 7.23
CA PRO A 109 11.79 2.24 8.48
C PRO A 109 12.18 3.62 9.03
N LEU A 110 11.23 4.28 9.70
CA LEU A 110 11.33 5.63 10.26
C LEU A 110 11.40 6.77 9.24
N ASN A 111 12.17 6.62 8.15
CA ASN A 111 12.36 7.69 7.18
C ASN A 111 11.28 7.73 6.09
N ILE A 112 10.75 6.56 5.69
CA ILE A 112 9.92 6.42 4.49
C ILE A 112 8.63 5.67 4.79
N ASN A 113 8.72 4.46 5.37
CA ASN A 113 7.55 3.59 5.57
C ASN A 113 6.65 4.13 6.71
N PRO A 114 5.39 4.49 6.43
CA PRO A 114 4.41 4.81 7.47
C PRO A 114 3.69 3.54 7.96
N GLN A 115 2.79 3.71 8.93
CA GLN A 115 1.88 2.65 9.38
C GLN A 115 0.44 3.14 9.57
N LEU A 116 -0.51 2.22 9.46
CA LEU A 116 -1.91 2.40 9.81
C LEU A 116 -2.34 1.33 10.83
N THR A 117 -2.98 1.74 11.91
CA THR A 117 -3.51 0.82 12.94
C THR A 117 -4.98 0.53 12.69
N LEU A 118 -5.35 -0.75 12.56
CA LEU A 118 -6.74 -1.19 12.45
C LEU A 118 -7.46 -1.05 13.79
N LEU A 119 -8.77 -0.87 13.72
CA LEU A 119 -9.64 -1.05 14.87
C LEU A 119 -9.73 -2.56 15.22
N ASP A 120 -9.99 -2.85 16.47
CA ASP A 120 -10.29 -4.20 16.93
C ASP A 120 -11.61 -4.68 16.32
N ASP A 121 -11.78 -6.00 16.19
CA ASP A 121 -13.08 -6.53 15.79
C ASP A 121 -14.12 -6.26 16.90
N PRO A 122 -15.34 -5.83 16.56
CA PRO A 122 -16.41 -5.73 17.54
C PRO A 122 -16.75 -7.07 18.21
N LEU A 123 -16.48 -8.21 17.57
CA LEU A 123 -16.63 -9.54 18.18
C LEU A 123 -15.31 -10.01 18.79
N LEU A 124 -15.29 -10.14 20.12
CA LEU A 124 -14.10 -10.52 20.89
C LEU A 124 -13.48 -11.85 20.43
N ASP A 125 -14.30 -12.83 20.05
CA ASP A 125 -13.85 -14.15 19.59
C ASP A 125 -13.03 -14.10 18.29
N LYS A 126 -13.02 -12.96 17.58
CA LYS A 126 -12.19 -12.75 16.38
C LYS A 126 -10.89 -12.02 16.66
N ASN A 127 -10.70 -11.54 17.89
CA ASN A 127 -9.49 -10.83 18.31
C ASN A 127 -8.44 -11.78 18.91
N ASP A 128 -8.59 -13.10 18.78
CA ASP A 128 -7.41 -13.96 18.90
C ASP A 128 -6.51 -13.79 17.66
N GLN A 129 -5.20 -13.88 17.86
CA GLN A 129 -4.21 -13.60 16.82
C GLN A 129 -4.40 -14.46 15.56
N ALA A 130 -4.71 -15.75 15.71
CA ALA A 130 -4.80 -16.68 14.59
C ALA A 130 -6.05 -16.40 13.75
N SER A 131 -7.20 -16.21 14.39
CA SER A 131 -8.45 -15.86 13.72
C SER A 131 -8.38 -14.50 13.06
N ARG A 132 -7.81 -13.49 13.74
CA ARG A 132 -7.65 -12.16 13.15
C ARG A 132 -6.75 -12.20 11.92
N ALA A 133 -5.60 -12.88 12.01
CA ALA A 133 -4.69 -13.05 10.88
C ALA A 133 -5.36 -13.79 9.72
N ALA A 134 -6.13 -14.85 9.99
CA ALA A 134 -6.82 -15.62 8.98
C ALA A 134 -7.90 -14.81 8.25
N LEU A 135 -8.75 -14.10 8.99
CA LEU A 135 -9.82 -13.28 8.44
C LEU A 135 -9.28 -12.12 7.60
N LEU A 136 -8.28 -11.39 8.11
CA LEU A 136 -7.69 -10.29 7.34
C LEU A 136 -6.99 -10.82 6.09
N THR A 137 -6.26 -11.93 6.16
CA THR A 137 -5.61 -12.57 4.99
C THR A 137 -6.64 -12.99 3.96
N TRP A 138 -7.75 -13.60 4.39
CA TRP A 138 -8.85 -14.01 3.53
C TRP A 138 -9.52 -12.81 2.83
N SER A 139 -9.84 -11.74 3.58
CA SER A 139 -10.40 -10.50 3.02
C SER A 139 -9.41 -9.82 2.06
N SER A 140 -8.10 -9.92 2.32
CA SER A 140 -7.06 -9.39 1.44
C SER A 140 -7.02 -10.12 0.10
N ALA A 141 -7.11 -11.46 0.13
CA ALA A 141 -7.18 -12.29 -1.07
C ALA A 141 -8.43 -11.99 -1.91
N ARG A 142 -9.58 -11.82 -1.25
CA ARG A 142 -10.82 -11.42 -1.93
C ARG A 142 -10.72 -9.99 -2.49
N PHE A 143 -10.05 -9.05 -1.80
CA PHE A 143 -9.82 -7.69 -2.31
C PHE A 143 -8.96 -7.74 -3.57
N PHE A 144 -7.89 -8.54 -3.56
CA PHE A 144 -7.04 -8.75 -4.72
C PHE A 144 -7.85 -9.23 -5.94
N ARG A 145 -8.71 -10.25 -5.78
CA ARG A 145 -9.60 -10.70 -6.87
C ARG A 145 -10.59 -9.64 -7.30
N THR A 146 -11.20 -8.94 -6.35
CA THR A 146 -12.14 -7.85 -6.61
C THR A 146 -11.49 -6.75 -7.47
N LEU A 147 -10.23 -6.40 -7.17
CA LEU A 147 -9.45 -5.43 -7.93
C LEU A 147 -9.05 -5.94 -9.32
N THR A 148 -8.42 -7.13 -9.39
CA THR A 148 -7.83 -7.66 -10.63
C THR A 148 -8.87 -8.10 -11.64
N GLU A 149 -10.04 -8.54 -11.20
CA GLU A 149 -11.15 -8.94 -12.07
C GLU A 149 -12.11 -7.77 -12.38
N GLY A 150 -11.80 -6.55 -11.94
CA GLY A 150 -12.53 -5.35 -12.32
C GLY A 150 -13.86 -5.13 -11.60
N HIS A 151 -14.05 -5.76 -10.43
CA HIS A 151 -15.25 -5.68 -9.59
C HIS A 151 -15.17 -4.61 -8.49
N LEU A 152 -13.99 -4.04 -8.24
CA LEU A 152 -13.82 -2.95 -7.27
C LEU A 152 -14.50 -1.69 -7.80
N ILE A 153 -15.33 -1.04 -6.97
CA ILE A 153 -15.96 0.22 -7.34
C ILE A 153 -14.85 1.26 -7.61
N PRO A 154 -14.86 1.97 -8.76
CA PRO A 154 -13.84 2.98 -9.07
C PRO A 154 -13.70 4.03 -7.97
N ASP A 155 -12.47 4.46 -7.70
CA ASP A 155 -12.22 5.56 -6.78
C ASP A 155 -12.80 6.86 -7.34
N MET A 156 -13.70 7.48 -6.56
CA MET A 156 -14.41 8.68 -6.96
C MET A 156 -14.61 9.60 -5.75
N PHE A 157 -14.35 10.89 -5.94
CA PHE A 157 -14.70 11.92 -4.99
C PHE A 157 -16.06 12.55 -5.34
N HIS A 158 -17.01 12.55 -4.41
CA HIS A 158 -18.34 13.11 -4.60
C HIS A 158 -18.51 14.44 -3.84
N THR A 159 -18.99 15.49 -4.51
CA THR A 159 -19.23 16.78 -3.84
C THR A 159 -20.58 16.84 -3.10
N GLN A 160 -20.67 17.57 -1.98
CA GLN A 160 -21.87 17.66 -1.13
C GLN A 160 -23.14 18.17 -1.85
N LYS A 161 -23.00 18.99 -2.90
CA LYS A 161 -24.13 19.48 -3.72
C LYS A 161 -24.90 18.33 -4.41
N CYS A 162 -24.31 17.14 -4.45
CA CYS A 162 -24.92 15.95 -5.01
C CYS A 162 -25.81 15.18 -4.02
N LEU A 163 -26.00 15.67 -2.79
CA LEU A 163 -26.95 15.10 -1.82
C LEU A 163 -28.41 15.53 -2.07
N GLY A 164 -28.70 16.30 -3.12
CA GLY A 164 -30.05 16.63 -3.57
C GLY A 164 -30.07 17.77 -4.58
N GLY A 165 -30.14 17.46 -5.88
CA GLY A 165 -30.32 18.45 -6.94
C GLY A 165 -31.59 18.16 -7.71
N THR A 166 -32.57 19.07 -7.60
CA THR A 166 -33.83 19.08 -8.35
C THR A 166 -33.56 19.56 -9.78
N GLY A 167 -33.28 18.67 -10.74
CA GLY A 167 -33.15 19.08 -12.13
C GLY A 167 -34.49 19.58 -12.68
N THR A 168 -34.64 20.90 -12.80
CA THR A 168 -35.70 21.56 -13.56
C THR A 168 -35.16 21.90 -14.95
N GLY A 169 -35.58 21.17 -16.00
CA GLY A 169 -35.22 21.45 -17.40
C GLY A 169 -35.01 20.21 -18.28
N PHE A 170 -34.55 20.45 -19.52
CA PHE A 170 -34.33 19.46 -20.61
C PHE A 170 -33.46 18.24 -20.21
N PHE A 171 -32.65 18.38 -19.16
CA PHE A 171 -31.81 17.32 -18.59
C PHE A 171 -32.46 16.59 -17.40
N LYS A 172 -33.78 16.48 -17.36
CA LYS A 172 -34.52 15.76 -16.29
C LYS A 172 -34.08 14.30 -16.14
N PHE A 173 -33.52 13.69 -17.18
CA PHE A 173 -32.96 12.33 -17.13
C PHE A 173 -31.60 12.24 -16.42
N LEU A 174 -30.92 13.36 -16.15
CA LEU A 174 -29.71 13.40 -15.31
C LEU A 174 -30.06 13.60 -13.82
N ASN A 175 -31.33 13.42 -13.42
CA ASN A 175 -31.77 13.48 -12.03
C ASN A 175 -31.28 12.26 -11.23
N GLY A 176 -30.00 12.24 -10.88
CA GLY A 176 -29.37 11.21 -10.06
C GLY A 176 -28.26 11.80 -9.22
N LYS A 177 -28.01 11.20 -8.05
CA LYS A 177 -26.87 11.53 -7.19
C LYS A 177 -25.66 10.68 -7.60
N GLY A 178 -24.44 11.15 -7.35
CA GLY A 178 -23.26 10.27 -7.38
C GLY A 178 -23.50 9.04 -6.50
N GLY A 179 -23.18 7.85 -7.01
CA GLY A 179 -23.48 6.57 -6.35
C GLY A 179 -24.94 6.10 -6.45
N SER A 180 -25.77 6.71 -7.31
CA SER A 180 -27.10 6.17 -7.62
C SER A 180 -27.06 5.14 -8.75
N SER A 181 -28.01 4.20 -8.77
CA SER A 181 -28.11 3.18 -9.84
C SER A 181 -28.22 3.79 -11.25
N GLN A 182 -28.85 4.97 -11.36
CA GLN A 182 -28.92 5.69 -12.64
C GLN A 182 -27.55 6.24 -13.05
N PHE A 183 -26.85 6.92 -12.13
CA PHE A 183 -25.47 7.38 -12.34
C PHE A 183 -24.56 6.24 -12.78
N GLU A 184 -24.63 5.10 -12.08
CA GLU A 184 -23.84 3.91 -12.42
C GLU A 184 -24.12 3.40 -13.83
N THR A 185 -25.41 3.34 -14.20
CA THR A 185 -25.82 2.86 -15.52
C THR A 185 -25.36 3.81 -16.62
N VAL A 186 -25.51 5.14 -16.43
CA VAL A 186 -25.05 6.15 -17.39
C VAL A 186 -23.53 6.10 -17.56
N CYS A 187 -22.78 6.07 -16.45
CA CYS A 187 -21.32 5.98 -16.53
C CYS A 187 -20.89 4.68 -17.21
N ALA A 188 -21.43 3.53 -16.81
CA ALA A 188 -21.05 2.23 -17.38
C ALA A 188 -21.31 2.13 -18.90
N MET A 189 -22.35 2.79 -19.41
CA MET A 189 -22.65 2.84 -20.86
C MET A 189 -21.83 3.89 -21.62
N THR A 190 -21.20 4.84 -20.92
CA THR A 190 -20.40 5.88 -21.55
C THR A 190 -19.07 5.29 -22.04
N PRO A 191 -18.60 5.57 -23.27
CA PRO A 191 -17.29 5.12 -23.71
C PRO A 191 -16.17 5.64 -22.80
N ARG A 192 -15.15 4.82 -22.52
CA ARG A 192 -14.05 5.11 -21.58
C ARG A 192 -13.38 6.48 -21.81
N ASN A 193 -13.25 6.90 -23.07
CA ASN A 193 -12.66 8.19 -23.47
C ASN A 193 -13.49 9.43 -23.08
N TYR A 194 -14.74 9.25 -22.64
CA TYR A 194 -15.63 10.33 -22.19
C TYR A 194 -16.20 10.11 -20.79
N ALA A 195 -15.88 8.98 -20.15
CA ALA A 195 -16.48 8.55 -18.89
C ALA A 195 -16.27 9.55 -17.74
N PHE A 196 -15.10 10.19 -17.66
CA PHE A 196 -14.83 11.22 -16.66
C PHE A 196 -15.83 12.38 -16.76
N TYR A 197 -16.13 12.85 -17.97
CA TYR A 197 -17.06 13.96 -18.18
C TYR A 197 -18.50 13.58 -17.83
N ALA A 198 -18.89 12.33 -18.08
CA ALA A 198 -20.17 11.82 -17.59
C ALA A 198 -20.24 11.91 -16.06
N ALA A 199 -19.22 11.43 -15.34
CA ALA A 199 -19.16 11.54 -13.89
C ALA A 199 -19.13 13.00 -13.39
N TYR A 200 -18.39 13.86 -14.08
CA TYR A 200 -18.23 15.29 -13.76
C TYR A 200 -19.56 16.04 -13.76
N ILE A 201 -20.47 15.75 -14.71
CA ILE A 201 -21.81 16.36 -14.77
C ILE A 201 -22.64 16.01 -13.52
N TYR A 202 -22.38 14.87 -12.90
CA TYR A 202 -22.96 14.46 -11.62
C TYR A 202 -22.17 14.96 -10.39
N GLY A 203 -21.26 15.93 -10.56
CA GLY A 203 -20.42 16.48 -9.50
C GLY A 203 -19.53 15.43 -8.83
N THR A 204 -19.14 14.40 -9.60
CA THR A 204 -18.30 13.28 -9.18
C THR A 204 -16.98 13.31 -9.95
N TYR A 205 -15.87 13.14 -9.24
CA TYR A 205 -14.52 13.26 -9.77
C TYR A 205 -13.81 11.91 -9.60
N PRO A 206 -13.80 11.06 -10.65
CA PRO A 206 -12.98 9.86 -10.66
C PRO A 206 -11.50 10.17 -10.41
N LEU A 207 -10.83 9.27 -9.69
CA LEU A 207 -9.43 9.41 -9.30
C LEU A 207 -8.53 8.47 -10.13
N ASP A 208 -7.23 8.79 -10.15
CA ASP A 208 -6.22 7.88 -10.69
C ASP A 208 -6.17 6.59 -9.86
N MET A 209 -6.10 5.45 -10.55
CA MET A 209 -5.95 4.13 -9.94
C MET A 209 -4.72 3.39 -10.51
N SER A 210 -3.80 4.10 -11.17
CA SER A 210 -2.63 3.49 -11.83
C SER A 210 -1.67 2.83 -10.84
N GLN A 211 -1.66 3.27 -9.58
CA GLN A 211 -0.80 2.72 -8.52
C GLN A 211 -1.32 1.42 -7.91
N TYR A 212 -2.61 1.08 -8.07
CA TYR A 212 -3.22 -0.11 -7.46
C TYR A 212 -2.54 -1.42 -7.90
N GLN A 213 -1.96 -1.44 -9.10
CA GLN A 213 -1.23 -2.60 -9.61
C GLN A 213 -0.02 -2.99 -8.74
N ASN A 214 0.52 -2.07 -7.93
CA ASN A 214 1.68 -2.29 -7.07
C ASN A 214 1.30 -2.71 -5.63
N LEU A 215 0.00 -2.75 -5.30
CA LEU A 215 -0.45 -3.08 -3.95
C LEU A 215 -0.11 -4.54 -3.59
N PHE A 216 -0.35 -5.47 -4.53
CA PHE A 216 -0.06 -6.89 -4.35
C PHE A 216 1.08 -7.34 -5.27
N GLN A 217 1.66 -8.49 -4.92
CA GLN A 217 2.65 -9.20 -5.73
C GLN A 217 3.87 -8.32 -6.08
N SER A 218 4.16 -7.34 -5.23
CA SER A 218 5.14 -6.31 -5.51
C SER A 218 6.12 -6.16 -4.35
N THR A 219 7.35 -5.76 -4.68
CA THR A 219 8.39 -5.45 -3.69
C THR A 219 9.36 -4.43 -4.27
N ARG A 220 9.99 -3.65 -3.41
CA ARG A 220 11.13 -2.80 -3.73
C ARG A 220 12.42 -3.59 -3.57
N VAL A 221 13.11 -3.86 -4.67
CA VAL A 221 14.39 -4.55 -4.67
C VAL A 221 15.53 -3.53 -4.53
N PRO A 222 16.43 -3.68 -3.54
CA PRO A 222 17.57 -2.77 -3.36
C PRO A 222 18.56 -2.92 -4.50
N MET A 223 19.07 -1.80 -5.01
CA MET A 223 20.06 -1.75 -6.09
C MET A 223 21.05 -0.62 -5.85
N PRO A 224 22.29 -0.71 -6.38
CA PRO A 224 23.25 0.38 -6.27
C PRO A 224 22.71 1.68 -6.88
N GLY A 225 22.69 2.76 -6.09
CA GLY A 225 22.27 4.10 -6.52
C GLY A 225 20.76 4.31 -6.68
N LYS A 226 20.04 3.36 -7.29
CA LYS A 226 18.59 3.46 -7.52
C LYS A 226 17.90 2.10 -7.46
N ASP A 227 17.01 1.94 -6.48
CA ASP A 227 16.21 0.75 -6.24
C ASP A 227 15.19 0.52 -7.36
N LYS A 228 14.63 -0.68 -7.42
CA LYS A 228 13.65 -1.05 -8.44
C LYS A 228 12.36 -1.59 -7.81
N LEU A 229 11.22 -1.12 -8.31
CA LEU A 229 9.93 -1.77 -8.05
C LEU A 229 9.78 -2.98 -8.98
N VAL A 230 9.50 -4.15 -8.41
CA VAL A 230 9.33 -5.40 -9.15
C VAL A 230 7.99 -6.02 -8.80
N LYS A 231 7.26 -6.45 -9.83
CA LYS A 231 5.94 -7.08 -9.75
C LYS A 231 5.98 -8.51 -10.27
N TYR A 232 5.21 -9.40 -9.66
CA TYR A 232 5.19 -10.84 -9.90
C TYR A 232 3.77 -11.36 -10.14
N GLU A 233 3.26 -11.21 -11.35
CA GLU A 233 1.81 -11.31 -11.66
C GLU A 233 1.17 -12.68 -11.40
N THR A 234 1.96 -13.75 -11.30
CA THR A 234 1.46 -15.13 -11.18
C THR A 234 1.39 -15.66 -9.75
N SER A 235 1.80 -14.87 -8.76
CA SER A 235 1.93 -15.36 -7.38
C SER A 235 0.60 -15.60 -6.70
N LYS A 236 0.52 -16.72 -5.97
CA LYS A 236 -0.68 -17.19 -5.25
C LYS A 236 -0.48 -17.23 -3.73
N HIS A 237 0.74 -17.01 -3.27
CA HIS A 237 1.13 -17.19 -1.89
C HIS A 237 1.37 -15.86 -1.19
N VAL A 238 1.21 -15.89 0.13
CA VAL A 238 1.74 -14.86 1.04
C VAL A 238 3.02 -15.37 1.69
N VAL A 239 3.80 -14.45 2.22
CA VAL A 239 4.87 -14.80 3.16
C VAL A 239 4.42 -14.43 4.58
N ILE A 240 4.62 -15.33 5.52
CA ILE A 240 4.40 -15.12 6.95
C ILE A 240 5.77 -15.11 7.63
N GLN A 241 5.99 -14.17 8.52
CA GLN A 241 7.14 -14.08 9.40
C GLN A 241 6.68 -14.09 10.85
N ARG A 242 7.41 -14.83 11.68
CA ARG A 242 7.24 -14.88 13.13
C ARG A 242 8.63 -15.07 13.77
N GLY A 243 9.05 -14.09 14.57
CA GLY A 243 10.45 -14.00 14.98
C GLY A 243 11.37 -13.86 13.76
N THR A 244 12.38 -14.72 13.67
CA THR A 244 13.38 -14.73 12.60
C THR A 244 13.01 -15.65 11.42
N GLU A 245 11.96 -16.46 11.58
CA GLU A 245 11.61 -17.52 10.64
C GLU A 245 10.54 -17.04 9.64
N PHE A 246 10.60 -17.58 8.42
CA PHE A 246 9.68 -17.26 7.32
C PHE A 246 8.97 -18.52 6.82
N TRP A 247 7.73 -18.35 6.39
CA TRP A 247 6.89 -19.39 5.78
C TRP A 247 6.17 -18.84 4.56
N SER A 248 5.96 -19.68 3.55
CA SER A 248 5.07 -19.39 2.42
C SER A 248 3.76 -20.17 2.56
N LEU A 249 2.64 -19.52 2.25
CA LEU A 249 1.32 -20.16 2.23
C LEU A 249 0.57 -19.72 0.97
N ASP A 250 0.17 -20.68 0.14
CA ASP A 250 -0.77 -20.42 -0.97
C ASP A 250 -2.13 -19.98 -0.37
N ILE A 251 -2.63 -18.83 -0.80
CA ILE A 251 -3.95 -18.29 -0.41
C ILE A 251 -4.94 -18.27 -1.59
N LEU A 252 -4.45 -18.63 -2.78
CA LEU A 252 -5.24 -18.88 -3.98
C LEU A 252 -5.00 -20.32 -4.45
N ASP A 253 -6.05 -21.00 -4.89
CA ASP A 253 -5.97 -22.37 -5.43
C ASP A 253 -5.40 -22.41 -6.87
N ASP A 254 -5.34 -23.61 -7.46
CA ASP A 254 -4.82 -23.78 -8.81
C ASP A 254 -5.66 -23.05 -9.88
N ASN A 255 -6.94 -22.83 -9.61
CA ASN A 255 -7.89 -22.10 -10.47
C ASN A 255 -7.93 -20.59 -10.18
N GLY A 256 -7.18 -20.11 -9.17
CA GLY A 256 -7.17 -18.71 -8.76
C GLY A 256 -8.27 -18.33 -7.76
N ASN A 257 -9.01 -19.30 -7.22
CA ASN A 257 -10.03 -19.04 -6.20
C ASN A 257 -9.39 -18.82 -4.83
N VAL A 258 -10.03 -18.00 -4.00
CA VAL A 258 -9.59 -17.78 -2.62
C VAL A 258 -9.88 -19.02 -1.77
N ILE A 259 -8.89 -19.52 -1.05
CA ILE A 259 -9.09 -20.62 -0.07
C ILE A 259 -9.92 -20.14 1.12
N SER A 260 -10.50 -21.04 1.92
CA SER A 260 -11.36 -20.62 3.04
C SER A 260 -10.54 -19.98 4.18
N ALA A 261 -11.15 -19.04 4.91
CA ALA A 261 -10.57 -18.51 6.16
C ALA A 261 -10.26 -19.62 7.17
N ASP A 262 -11.06 -20.68 7.17
CA ASP A 262 -10.89 -21.89 7.97
C ASP A 262 -9.57 -22.62 7.67
N GLN A 263 -9.19 -22.70 6.38
CA GLN A 263 -7.91 -23.27 5.95
C GLN A 263 -6.73 -22.39 6.31
N ILE A 264 -6.88 -21.07 6.17
CA ILE A 264 -5.85 -20.10 6.57
C ILE A 264 -5.65 -20.14 8.10
N LEU A 265 -6.73 -20.24 8.88
CA LEU A 265 -6.68 -20.36 10.33
C LEU A 265 -5.81 -21.53 10.78
N SER A 266 -5.99 -22.73 10.21
CA SER A 266 -5.16 -23.88 10.56
C SER A 266 -3.69 -23.67 10.22
N ALA A 267 -3.36 -22.95 9.15
CA ALA A 267 -1.98 -22.60 8.83
C ALA A 267 -1.38 -21.60 9.84
N MET A 268 -2.14 -20.57 10.23
CA MET A 268 -1.72 -19.60 11.26
C MET A 268 -1.52 -20.27 12.61
N GLN A 269 -2.44 -21.15 13.03
CA GLN A 269 -2.32 -21.93 14.25
C GLN A 269 -1.09 -22.85 14.23
N HIS A 270 -0.79 -23.47 13.09
CA HIS A 270 0.42 -24.28 12.94
C HIS A 270 1.67 -23.45 13.16
N ILE A 271 1.80 -22.28 12.53
CA ILE A 271 2.95 -21.37 12.70
C ILE A 271 3.03 -20.84 14.14
N LEU A 272 1.89 -20.50 14.76
CA LEU A 272 1.85 -20.04 16.15
C LEU A 272 2.19 -21.14 17.17
N SER A 273 2.01 -22.41 16.79
CA SER A 273 2.38 -23.56 17.64
C SER A 273 3.88 -23.88 17.63
N THR A 274 4.66 -23.35 16.67
CA THR A 274 6.11 -23.57 16.66
C THR A 274 6.81 -22.71 17.73
N PRO A 275 7.93 -23.14 18.31
CA PRO A 275 8.72 -22.28 19.19
C PRO A 275 9.20 -21.03 18.44
N VAL A 276 9.03 -19.85 19.03
CA VAL A 276 9.53 -18.60 18.47
C VAL A 276 11.05 -18.49 18.65
N LYS A 277 11.73 -17.92 17.65
CA LYS A 277 13.19 -17.73 17.67
C LYS A 277 13.56 -16.28 17.42
N TYR A 278 13.84 -15.52 18.48
CA TYR A 278 14.34 -14.15 18.38
C TYR A 278 15.86 -14.03 18.57
N ASP A 279 16.49 -15.05 19.15
CA ASP A 279 17.94 -15.11 19.37
C ASP A 279 18.70 -15.58 18.11
N ASP A 280 18.00 -16.22 17.19
CA ASP A 280 18.55 -16.61 15.88
C ASP A 280 18.82 -15.37 15.00
N PRO A 281 19.74 -15.46 14.03
CA PRO A 281 19.99 -14.37 13.08
C PRO A 281 18.76 -14.11 12.21
N SER A 282 18.27 -12.86 12.18
CA SER A 282 17.16 -12.50 11.30
C SER A 282 17.66 -11.96 9.96
N VAL A 283 17.19 -12.52 8.86
CA VAL A 283 17.41 -11.92 7.52
C VAL A 283 16.53 -10.68 7.32
N GLY A 284 15.40 -10.57 8.02
CA GLY A 284 14.47 -9.44 7.90
C GLY A 284 15.07 -8.09 8.28
N ILE A 285 15.97 -8.07 9.28
CA ILE A 285 16.66 -6.84 9.73
C ILE A 285 17.44 -6.15 8.62
N LEU A 286 17.89 -6.91 7.61
CA LEU A 286 18.68 -6.36 6.51
C LEU A 286 17.87 -5.38 5.64
N THR A 287 16.54 -5.51 5.63
CA THR A 287 15.65 -4.55 4.96
C THR A 287 15.59 -3.18 5.67
N ALA A 288 16.13 -3.08 6.89
CA ALA A 288 16.25 -1.85 7.67
C ALA A 288 17.60 -1.13 7.51
N MET A 289 18.49 -1.61 6.63
CA MET A 289 19.78 -0.98 6.37
C MET A 289 19.65 0.20 5.38
N ASP A 290 20.73 0.97 5.25
CA ASP A 290 20.94 1.84 4.08
C ASP A 290 20.76 1.02 2.79
N ARG A 291 20.18 1.64 1.75
CA ARG A 291 19.78 0.92 0.54
C ARG A 291 20.95 0.37 -0.26
N ASN A 292 22.11 1.03 -0.26
CA ASN A 292 23.33 0.51 -0.91
C ASN A 292 23.97 -0.60 -0.08
N GLU A 293 23.99 -0.47 1.25
CA GLU A 293 24.45 -1.54 2.13
C GLU A 293 23.56 -2.79 1.97
N TRP A 294 22.24 -2.60 1.93
CA TRP A 294 21.29 -3.68 1.69
C TRP A 294 21.46 -4.31 0.31
N ALA A 295 21.66 -3.52 -0.76
CA ALA A 295 21.93 -4.06 -2.09
C ALA A 295 23.18 -4.98 -2.11
N THR A 296 24.22 -4.60 -1.36
CA THR A 296 25.44 -5.39 -1.22
C THR A 296 25.20 -6.66 -0.43
N ALA A 297 24.56 -6.55 0.74
CA ALA A 297 24.22 -7.68 1.59
C ALA A 297 23.27 -8.69 0.91
N ARG A 298 22.29 -8.20 0.15
CA ARG A 298 21.39 -9.03 -0.65
C ARG A 298 22.14 -9.80 -1.73
N SER A 299 23.14 -9.17 -2.36
CA SER A 299 24.02 -9.84 -3.34
C SER A 299 24.82 -10.98 -2.71
N LYS A 300 25.22 -10.85 -1.44
CA LYS A 300 25.85 -11.92 -0.67
C LYS A 300 24.90 -13.05 -0.31
N LEU A 301 23.66 -12.73 0.07
CA LEU A 301 22.66 -13.75 0.37
C LEU A 301 22.38 -14.67 -0.82
N ILE A 302 22.23 -14.11 -2.02
CA ILE A 302 21.88 -14.88 -3.23
C ILE A 302 23.01 -15.78 -3.75
N GLU A 303 24.24 -15.68 -3.22
CA GLU A 303 25.32 -16.62 -3.55
C GLU A 303 24.96 -18.07 -3.13
N SER A 304 24.10 -18.23 -2.11
CA SER A 304 23.49 -19.51 -1.75
C SER A 304 22.18 -19.74 -2.53
N SER A 305 22.09 -20.85 -3.27
CA SER A 305 20.88 -21.21 -4.04
C SER A 305 19.63 -21.31 -3.16
N SER A 306 19.76 -21.85 -1.95
CA SER A 306 18.67 -21.93 -0.96
C SER A 306 18.15 -20.55 -0.56
N ASN A 307 19.06 -19.59 -0.36
CA ASN A 307 18.69 -18.22 0.01
C ASN A 307 18.07 -17.49 -1.18
N ALA A 308 18.57 -17.71 -2.38
CA ALA A 308 18.01 -17.15 -3.61
C ALA A 308 16.56 -17.61 -3.82
N GLU A 309 16.25 -18.90 -3.61
CA GLU A 309 14.88 -19.41 -3.67
C GLU A 309 13.98 -18.80 -2.58
N SER A 310 14.47 -18.71 -1.34
CA SER A 310 13.73 -18.10 -0.24
C SER A 310 13.46 -16.61 -0.49
N LEU A 311 14.45 -15.84 -0.97
CA LEU A 311 14.29 -14.44 -1.34
C LEU A 311 13.32 -14.26 -2.50
N GLN A 312 13.39 -15.11 -3.54
CA GLN A 312 12.43 -15.09 -4.64
C GLN A 312 11.00 -15.37 -4.12
N THR A 313 10.85 -16.28 -3.17
CA THR A 313 9.55 -16.57 -2.55
C THR A 313 9.02 -15.35 -1.78
N ILE A 314 9.85 -14.64 -1.04
CA ILE A 314 9.48 -13.41 -0.32
C ILE A 314 9.12 -12.27 -1.29
N ASP A 315 10.00 -12.01 -2.26
CA ASP A 315 9.83 -10.96 -3.26
C ASP A 315 8.53 -11.13 -4.04
N SER A 316 8.22 -12.37 -4.45
CA SER A 316 7.06 -12.69 -5.27
C SER A 316 5.76 -12.81 -4.50
N ALA A 317 5.77 -12.95 -3.17
CA ALA A 317 4.56 -13.09 -2.36
C ALA A 317 3.54 -11.97 -2.65
N MET A 318 2.25 -12.25 -2.50
CA MET A 318 1.20 -11.26 -2.68
C MET A 318 1.36 -10.10 -1.69
N PHE A 319 1.69 -10.40 -0.44
CA PHE A 319 2.04 -9.47 0.63
C PHE A 319 2.73 -10.24 1.78
N ALA A 320 3.22 -9.52 2.79
CA ALA A 320 3.82 -10.11 3.99
C ALA A 320 2.88 -10.05 5.20
N ILE A 321 3.00 -11.01 6.10
CA ILE A 321 2.27 -11.09 7.36
C ILE A 321 3.30 -11.25 8.48
N CYS A 322 3.24 -10.42 9.50
CA CYS A 322 4.10 -10.48 10.68
C CYS A 322 3.25 -10.88 11.88
N LEU A 323 3.45 -12.09 12.39
CA LEU A 323 2.84 -12.54 13.64
C LEU A 323 3.77 -12.16 14.79
N GLU A 324 3.31 -11.29 15.68
CA GLU A 324 4.09 -10.86 16.84
C GLU A 324 3.87 -11.73 18.05
N ASP A 325 4.88 -11.83 18.92
CA ASP A 325 4.78 -12.56 20.18
C ASP A 325 4.77 -11.63 21.41
N HIS A 326 4.98 -10.33 21.20
CA HIS A 326 4.92 -9.30 22.24
C HIS A 326 3.61 -8.53 22.19
N ILE A 327 2.99 -8.31 23.36
CA ILE A 327 1.86 -7.39 23.52
C ILE A 327 2.43 -6.06 24.00
N PRO A 328 2.28 -4.97 23.24
CA PRO A 328 2.79 -3.67 23.65
C PRO A 328 2.20 -3.20 24.98
N THR A 329 3.02 -2.55 25.81
CA THR A 329 2.63 -2.16 27.18
C THR A 329 1.88 -0.84 27.26
N ASP A 330 2.09 0.04 26.28
CA ASP A 330 1.45 1.36 26.23
C ASP A 330 1.24 1.82 24.77
N TYR A 331 0.70 3.03 24.60
CA TYR A 331 0.40 3.59 23.28
C TYR A 331 1.65 3.84 22.44
N VAL A 332 2.76 4.27 23.04
CA VAL A 332 4.00 4.55 22.31
C VAL A 332 4.63 3.23 21.86
N ASP A 333 4.73 2.24 22.75
CA ASP A 333 5.18 0.90 22.41
C ASP A 333 4.28 0.29 21.30
N GLN A 334 2.97 0.54 21.35
CA GLN A 334 2.03 0.12 20.31
C GLN A 334 2.35 0.73 18.94
N GLN A 335 2.57 2.05 18.88
CA GLN A 335 2.89 2.72 17.61
C GLN A 335 4.27 2.30 17.10
N ASN A 336 5.25 2.19 17.99
CA ASN A 336 6.60 1.75 17.65
C ASN A 336 6.60 0.31 17.12
N SER A 337 5.82 -0.58 17.73
CA SER A 337 5.61 -1.95 17.26
C SER A 337 5.14 -1.97 15.81
N PHE A 338 4.12 -1.19 15.44
CA PHE A 338 3.63 -1.17 14.04
C PHE A 338 4.52 -0.38 13.08
N LEU A 339 5.19 0.66 13.55
CA LEU A 339 6.03 1.50 12.68
C LEU A 339 7.32 0.80 12.29
N HIS A 340 7.98 0.13 13.25
CA HIS A 340 9.32 -0.41 13.02
C HIS A 340 9.62 -1.69 13.82
N GLY A 341 9.02 -1.87 14.99
CA GLY A 341 9.29 -3.00 15.89
C GLY A 341 10.79 -3.17 16.18
N SER A 342 11.23 -4.42 16.35
CA SER A 342 12.67 -4.76 16.41
C SER A 342 13.33 -4.87 15.04
N ALA A 343 12.57 -4.69 13.95
CA ALA A 343 12.94 -5.02 12.57
C ALA A 343 13.34 -6.49 12.30
N LYS A 344 13.50 -7.34 13.33
CA LYS A 344 13.77 -8.77 13.19
C LYS A 344 12.60 -9.57 12.64
N ASN A 345 11.36 -9.07 12.82
CA ASN A 345 10.11 -9.72 12.39
C ASN A 345 9.41 -8.91 11.29
N ARG A 346 10.17 -8.34 10.35
CA ARG A 346 9.69 -7.43 9.31
C ARG A 346 10.35 -7.70 7.96
N TRP A 347 9.65 -7.33 6.89
CA TRP A 347 10.20 -7.21 5.54
C TRP A 347 9.81 -5.87 4.92
N PHE A 348 10.56 -4.82 5.23
CA PHE A 348 10.19 -3.42 4.89
C PHE A 348 10.14 -3.12 3.40
N ASP A 349 10.77 -3.96 2.58
CA ASP A 349 10.77 -3.86 1.12
C ASP A 349 9.45 -4.32 0.48
N LYS A 350 8.58 -5.02 1.22
CA LYS A 350 7.31 -5.49 0.66
C LYS A 350 6.36 -4.33 0.41
N SER A 351 5.56 -4.38 -0.65
CA SER A 351 4.54 -3.36 -0.94
C SER A 351 3.75 -2.98 0.32
N PHE A 352 3.31 -3.98 1.07
CA PHE A 352 2.89 -3.85 2.46
C PHE A 352 3.11 -5.13 3.25
N GLN A 353 3.15 -4.97 4.57
CA GLN A 353 3.15 -6.04 5.56
C GLN A 353 2.03 -5.80 6.57
N MET A 354 1.24 -6.84 6.83
CA MET A 354 0.19 -6.84 7.84
C MET A 354 0.74 -7.40 9.15
N ILE A 355 0.65 -6.65 10.23
CA ILE A 355 1.23 -7.01 11.54
C ILE A 355 0.07 -7.35 12.48
N ILE A 356 0.14 -8.51 13.13
CA ILE A 356 -0.91 -8.98 14.07
C ILE A 356 -0.28 -9.38 15.39
N GLN A 357 -0.74 -8.77 16.48
CA GLN A 357 -0.28 -9.00 17.83
C GLN A 357 -1.03 -10.15 18.54
N PRO A 358 -0.50 -10.69 19.66
CA PRO A 358 -1.14 -11.81 20.36
C PRO A 358 -2.58 -11.53 20.81
N ASN A 359 -2.91 -10.27 21.08
CA ASN A 359 -4.25 -9.80 21.44
C ASN A 359 -5.15 -9.44 20.25
N GLY A 360 -4.74 -9.80 19.01
CA GLY A 360 -5.50 -9.53 17.79
C GLY A 360 -5.45 -8.09 17.30
N ARG A 361 -4.76 -7.17 17.99
CA ARG A 361 -4.52 -5.84 17.44
C ARG A 361 -3.70 -5.97 16.16
N ALA A 362 -4.13 -5.26 15.12
CA ALA A 362 -3.55 -5.37 13.81
C ALA A 362 -3.22 -4.01 13.21
N GLY A 363 -2.25 -3.99 12.30
CA GLY A 363 -1.86 -2.80 11.56
C GLY A 363 -1.22 -3.16 10.23
N ILE A 364 -0.99 -2.14 9.41
CA ILE A 364 -0.30 -2.23 8.14
C ILE A 364 0.91 -1.31 8.20
N ASN A 365 2.09 -1.83 7.89
CA ASN A 365 3.25 -1.05 7.50
C ASN A 365 3.43 -1.21 5.99
N PHE A 366 3.74 -0.13 5.26
CA PHE A 366 3.86 -0.21 3.80
C PHE A 366 5.04 0.57 3.25
N GLU A 367 5.62 0.05 2.17
CA GLU A 367 6.71 0.70 1.45
C GLU A 367 6.14 1.89 0.67
N HIS A 368 6.70 3.09 0.82
CA HIS A 368 6.07 4.30 0.30
C HIS A 368 6.40 4.57 -1.18
N SER A 369 7.51 4.03 -1.71
CA SER A 369 7.97 4.45 -3.05
C SER A 369 7.05 4.02 -4.19
N TRP A 370 6.20 3.02 -4.00
CA TRP A 370 5.34 2.51 -5.08
C TRP A 370 4.04 3.32 -5.30
N GLY A 371 3.67 4.22 -4.39
CA GLY A 371 2.46 5.04 -4.53
C GLY A 371 2.19 5.99 -3.36
N ASP A 372 1.11 6.76 -3.46
CA ASP A 372 0.81 7.88 -2.56
C ASP A 372 -0.10 7.49 -1.37
N GLY A 373 -0.29 6.18 -1.13
CA GLY A 373 -1.06 5.66 0.00
C GLY A 373 -2.58 5.59 -0.18
N VAL A 374 -3.17 6.20 -1.23
CA VAL A 374 -4.64 6.13 -1.48
C VAL A 374 -5.09 4.68 -1.70
N ALA A 375 -4.35 3.90 -2.50
CA ALA A 375 -4.63 2.49 -2.71
C ALA A 375 -4.55 1.67 -1.41
N VAL A 376 -3.59 2.00 -0.53
CA VAL A 376 -3.47 1.38 0.81
C VAL A 376 -4.67 1.73 1.68
N LEU A 377 -5.09 3.00 1.69
CA LEU A 377 -6.24 3.42 2.50
C LEU A 377 -7.55 2.79 2.02
N ARG A 378 -7.76 2.69 0.69
CA ARG A 378 -8.91 1.96 0.14
C ARG A 378 -8.86 0.50 0.59
N TYR A 379 -7.76 -0.18 0.36
CA TYR A 379 -7.56 -1.57 0.78
C TYR A 379 -7.82 -1.76 2.28
N PHE A 380 -7.22 -0.93 3.12
CA PHE A 380 -7.34 -0.96 4.59
C PHE A 380 -8.81 -0.89 5.04
N ASN A 381 -9.59 0.03 4.47
CA ASN A 381 -11.00 0.20 4.81
C ASN A 381 -11.84 -1.02 4.39
N GLU A 382 -11.61 -1.54 3.18
CA GLU A 382 -12.40 -2.63 2.61
C GLU A 382 -12.13 -3.96 3.31
N ILE A 383 -10.88 -4.28 3.66
CA ILE A 383 -10.58 -5.52 4.38
C ILE A 383 -11.12 -5.49 5.81
N TYR A 384 -11.15 -4.33 6.47
CA TYR A 384 -11.72 -4.20 7.80
C TYR A 384 -13.23 -4.44 7.77
N ASP A 385 -13.92 -3.83 6.81
CA ASP A 385 -15.37 -3.99 6.65
C ASP A 385 -15.76 -5.43 6.27
N ASP A 386 -15.03 -6.07 5.36
CA ASP A 386 -15.28 -7.47 4.95
C ASP A 386 -14.99 -8.46 6.09
N SER A 387 -13.83 -8.34 6.76
CA SER A 387 -13.43 -9.26 7.84
C SER A 387 -14.31 -9.15 9.09
N SER A 388 -14.75 -7.94 9.45
CA SER A 388 -15.66 -7.73 10.60
C SER A 388 -17.05 -8.33 10.37
N LYS A 389 -17.50 -8.44 9.12
CA LYS A 389 -18.77 -9.08 8.75
C LYS A 389 -18.68 -10.58 8.55
N ALA A 390 -17.49 -11.13 8.33
CA ALA A 390 -17.29 -12.57 8.17
C ALA A 390 -17.66 -13.33 9.46
N PRO A 391 -18.10 -14.60 9.39
CA PRO A 391 -18.24 -15.42 10.60
C PRO A 391 -16.86 -15.72 11.21
N CYS A 392 -16.81 -16.09 12.49
CA CYS A 392 -15.57 -16.60 13.09
C CYS A 392 -15.11 -17.86 12.33
N PRO A 393 -13.84 -17.93 11.91
CA PRO A 393 -13.33 -19.10 11.22
C PRO A 393 -13.25 -20.30 12.16
N LYS A 394 -13.35 -21.51 11.61
CA LYS A 394 -13.18 -22.77 12.33
C LYS A 394 -12.05 -23.57 11.69
N PRO A 395 -11.19 -24.27 12.45
CA PRO A 395 -10.04 -24.95 11.85
C PRO A 395 -10.47 -25.97 10.78
N GLN A 396 -9.89 -25.85 9.59
CA GLN A 396 -10.03 -26.81 8.50
C GLN A 396 -8.65 -27.07 7.89
N THR A 397 -8.33 -28.32 7.60
CA THR A 397 -7.00 -28.68 7.07
C THR A 397 -6.71 -27.96 5.74
N HIS A 398 -5.59 -27.21 5.71
CA HIS A 398 -5.04 -26.68 4.46
C HIS A 398 -4.38 -27.82 3.65
N PRO A 399 -4.66 -28.00 2.35
CA PRO A 399 -4.19 -29.15 1.58
C PRO A 399 -2.67 -29.33 1.57
N LYS A 400 -1.91 -28.24 1.50
CA LYS A 400 -0.43 -28.25 1.44
C LYS A 400 0.25 -27.79 2.74
N GLY A 401 -0.52 -27.22 3.68
CA GLY A 401 0.03 -26.47 4.83
C GLY A 401 0.96 -25.29 4.45
N PRO A 402 1.50 -24.57 5.45
CA PRO A 402 2.56 -23.59 5.24
C PRO A 402 3.92 -24.28 5.03
N ARG A 403 4.71 -23.79 4.08
CA ARG A 403 6.09 -24.27 3.81
C ARG A 403 7.10 -23.32 4.43
N LYS A 404 7.96 -23.82 5.32
CA LYS A 404 9.04 -23.05 5.92
C LYS A 404 10.12 -22.71 4.88
N LEU A 405 10.63 -21.47 4.91
CA LEU A 405 11.74 -21.02 4.07
C LEU A 405 13.06 -21.18 4.82
N GLU A 406 14.10 -21.58 4.08
CA GLU A 406 15.42 -21.85 4.66
C GLU A 406 16.43 -20.79 4.25
N PHE A 407 17.19 -20.32 5.22
CA PHE A 407 18.32 -19.42 5.04
C PHE A 407 19.60 -20.04 5.58
N LYS A 408 20.62 -20.11 4.74
CA LYS A 408 21.99 -20.45 5.10
C LYS A 408 22.73 -19.17 5.42
N ILE A 409 23.11 -19.02 6.68
CA ILE A 409 23.85 -17.87 7.18
C ILE A 409 25.33 -18.22 7.25
N SER A 410 26.13 -17.59 6.38
CA SER A 410 27.60 -17.69 6.47
C SER A 410 28.12 -16.74 7.56
N ASN A 411 29.37 -16.93 7.99
CA ASN A 411 30.00 -16.01 8.95
C ASN A 411 30.03 -14.54 8.45
N GLU A 412 30.17 -14.35 7.13
CA GLU A 412 30.11 -13.01 6.51
C GLU A 412 28.71 -12.41 6.63
N VAL A 413 27.66 -13.18 6.28
CA VAL A 413 26.27 -12.73 6.39
C VAL A 413 25.88 -12.49 7.86
N GLN A 414 26.37 -13.33 8.79
CA GLN A 414 26.17 -13.13 10.23
C GLN A 414 26.70 -11.77 10.68
N ALA A 415 27.94 -11.43 10.32
CA ALA A 415 28.54 -10.16 10.69
C ALA A 415 27.77 -8.96 10.14
N ILE A 416 27.18 -9.09 8.94
CA ILE A 416 26.31 -8.07 8.35
C ILE A 416 25.00 -7.93 9.15
N ILE A 417 24.37 -9.05 9.52
CA ILE A 417 23.16 -9.07 10.36
C ILE A 417 23.44 -8.39 11.70
N ASP A 418 24.54 -8.75 12.37
CA ASP A 418 24.92 -8.18 13.67
C ASP A 418 25.13 -6.66 13.58
N LYS A 419 25.78 -6.19 12.50
CA LYS A 419 25.92 -4.76 12.22
C LYS A 419 24.56 -4.09 12.03
N ALA A 420 23.69 -4.66 11.19
CA ALA A 420 22.37 -4.10 10.90
C ALA A 420 21.51 -4.00 12.18
N GLU A 421 21.53 -5.03 13.03
CA GLU A 421 20.85 -5.01 14.33
C GLU A 421 21.37 -3.90 15.23
N LYS A 422 22.70 -3.76 15.34
CA LYS A 422 23.32 -2.71 16.15
C LYS A 422 22.96 -1.31 15.65
N ASP A 423 23.10 -1.07 14.35
CA ASP A 423 22.84 0.23 13.73
C ASP A 423 21.36 0.61 13.90
N PHE A 424 20.45 -0.31 13.60
CA PHE A 424 19.01 -0.08 13.77
C PHE A 424 18.62 0.16 15.24
N ASN A 425 19.21 -0.57 16.19
CA ASN A 425 19.00 -0.33 17.61
C ASN A 425 19.46 1.06 18.05
N ASN A 426 20.59 1.55 17.52
CA ASN A 426 21.05 2.91 17.80
C ASN A 426 20.07 3.94 17.24
N THR A 427 19.62 3.77 15.98
CA THR A 427 18.64 4.68 15.36
C THR A 427 17.33 4.73 16.16
N ARG A 428 16.72 3.56 16.48
CA ARG A 428 15.45 3.54 17.21
C ARG A 428 15.54 4.07 18.63
N SER A 429 16.72 4.08 19.24
CA SER A 429 16.92 4.66 20.58
C SER A 429 17.01 6.18 20.60
N SER A 430 17.17 6.80 19.42
CA SER A 430 17.29 8.25 19.24
C SER A 430 15.97 8.96 18.88
N VAL A 431 14.91 8.18 18.65
CA VAL A 431 13.54 8.60 18.33
C VAL A 431 12.62 8.11 19.44
#